data_AF-A0A0C5WUB1-F1
#
_entry.id   AF-A0A0C5WUB1-F1
#
_cell.length_a   1.000
_cell.length_b   1.000
_cell.length_c   1.000
_cell.angle_alpha   90.00
_cell.angle_beta   90.00
_cell.angle_gamma   90.00
#
_symmetry.space_group_name_H-M   'P 1'
#
loop_
_entity.id
_entity.type
_entity.pdbx_description
1 polymer ?
#
loop_
_entity_poly.entity_id
_entity_poly.type
_entity_poly.pdbx_seq_one_letter_code
_entity_poly.pdbx_strand_id
1 'polypeptide(L)' 'MEQLFATPDNKVIMYVGDHQADVQFARNLQSELGQDSTVISVAAAYSGAMPEQWGSQPDFIIRTPRELPAICEHYL' A
#
# COMPACT_ATOMS: atom_id res chain seq x y z
N MET A 1 24.15 -2.21 -4.57
CA MET A 1 22.81 -1.72 -4.25
C MET A 1 21.86 -2.64 -5.00
N GLU A 2 21.22 -3.59 -4.32
CA GLU A 2 20.25 -4.47 -4.97
C GLU A 2 18.98 -3.65 -5.24
N GLN A 3 18.56 -3.60 -6.51
CA GLN A 3 17.26 -3.02 -6.85
C GLN A 3 16.19 -4.01 -6.41
N LEU A 4 15.26 -3.55 -5.56
CA LEU A 4 14.15 -4.38 -5.04
C LEU A 4 13.25 -4.92 -6.17
N PHE A 5 13.28 -4.28 -7.34
CA PHE A 5 12.59 -4.73 -8.55
C PHE A 5 13.50 -4.53 -9.76
N ALA A 6 13.78 -5.59 -10.52
CA ALA A 6 14.54 -5.51 -11.76
C ALA A 6 13.79 -4.72 -12.85
N THR A 7 12.45 -4.71 -12.79
CA THR A 7 11.52 -3.86 -13.59
C THR A 7 10.16 -3.82 -12.86
N PRO A 8 9.74 -2.68 -12.29
CA PRO A 8 8.42 -2.55 -11.68
C PRO A 8 7.28 -2.45 -12.71
N ASP A 9 7.59 -2.32 -13.99
CA ASP A 9 6.64 -2.15 -15.08
C ASP A 9 5.56 -3.25 -15.13
N ASN A 10 4.33 -2.80 -15.33
CA ASN A 10 3.09 -3.58 -15.33
C ASN A 10 2.92 -4.47 -14.08
N LYS A 11 3.36 -3.99 -12.91
CA LYS A 11 3.13 -4.67 -11.63
C LYS A 11 2.08 -3.96 -10.78
N VAL A 12 1.40 -4.77 -9.98
CA VAL A 12 0.65 -4.30 -8.82
C VAL A 12 1.53 -4.49 -7.59
N ILE A 13 1.80 -3.41 -6.87
CA ILE A 13 2.63 -3.38 -5.66
C ILE A 13 1.72 -3.03 -4.50
N MET A 14 1.53 -3.96 -3.56
CA MET A 14 0.75 -3.70 -2.36
C MET A 14 1.68 -3.37 -1.19
N TYR A 15 1.51 -2.18 -0.60
CA TYR A 15 2.28 -1.71 0.54
C TYR A 15 1.39 -1.70 1.78
N VAL A 16 1.74 -2.52 2.78
CA VAL A 16 0.97 -2.69 4.01
C VAL A 16 1.76 -2.11 5.18
N GLY A 17 1.16 -1.20 5.95
CA GLY A 17 1.80 -0.58 7.10
C GLY A 17 0.79 -0.03 8.09
N ASP A 18 1.23 0.35 9.28
CA ASP A 18 0.38 0.81 10.37
C ASP A 18 0.65 2.25 10.80
N HIS A 19 1.48 2.97 10.04
CA HIS A 19 1.82 4.36 10.30
C HIS A 19 1.55 5.25 9.07
N GLN A 20 1.27 6.55 9.28
CA GLN A 20 1.04 7.49 8.17
C GLN A 20 2.23 7.56 7.20
N ALA A 21 3.45 7.36 7.69
CA ALA A 21 4.66 7.35 6.86
C ALA A 21 4.64 6.24 5.80
N ASP A 22 4.02 5.10 6.11
CA ASP A 22 3.85 3.97 5.19
C ASP A 22 2.95 4.34 4.01
N VAL A 23 1.85 5.03 4.32
CA VAL A 23 0.94 5.56 3.32
C VAL A 23 1.64 6.60 2.45
N GLN A 24 2.37 7.53 3.06
CA GLN A 24 3.12 8.54 2.31
C GLN A 24 4.16 7.91 1.38
N PHE A 25 4.85 6.87 1.84
CA PHE A 25 5.81 6.13 1.03
C PHE A 25 5.13 5.50 -0.19
N ALA A 26 3.98 4.84 -0.01
CA ALA A 26 3.21 4.25 -1.11
C ALA A 26 2.76 5.31 -2.14
N ARG A 27 2.34 6.50 -1.68
CA ARG A 27 1.97 7.61 -2.59
C ARG A 27 3.16 8.15 -3.37
N ASN A 28 4.31 8.30 -2.71
CA ASN A 28 5.54 8.71 -3.38
C ASN A 28 5.96 7.64 -4.41
N LEU A 29 5.86 6.36 -4.07
CA LEU A 29 6.18 5.26 -4.97
C LEU A 29 5.28 5.26 -6.22
N GLN A 30 3.96 5.48 -6.06
CA GLN A 30 3.05 5.63 -7.20
C GLN A 30 3.45 6.81 -8.11
N SER A 31 3.88 7.93 -7.52
CA SER A 31 4.32 9.10 -8.27
C SER A 31 5.59 8.84 -9.08
N GLU A 32 6.54 8.09 -8.52
CA GLU A 32 7.79 7.74 -9.19
C GLU A 32 7.60 6.69 -10.30
N LEU A 33 6.71 5.72 -10.09
CA LEU A 33 6.41 4.66 -11.07
C LEU A 33 5.43 5.10 -12.17
N GLY A 34 4.78 6.26 -12.01
CA GLY A 34 3.86 6.79 -13.01
C GLY A 34 2.68 5.86 -13.26
N GLN A 35 2.25 5.74 -14.53
CA GLN A 35 1.11 4.90 -14.93
C GLN A 35 1.53 3.47 -15.30
N ASP A 36 2.83 3.19 -15.29
CA ASP A 36 3.36 1.87 -15.66
C ASP A 36 3.22 0.86 -14.52
N SER A 37 2.77 1.27 -13.34
CA SER A 37 2.51 0.38 -12.21
C SER A 37 1.34 0.87 -11.37
N THR A 38 0.72 -0.06 -10.65
CA THR A 38 -0.31 0.27 -9.66
C THR A 38 0.24 0.02 -8.27
N VAL A 39 0.28 1.05 -7.43
CA VAL A 39 0.66 0.94 -6.02
C VAL A 39 -0.59 1.05 -5.16
N ILE A 40 -0.83 0.02 -4.35
CA ILE A 40 -1.98 -0.07 -3.44
C ILE A 40 -1.48 0.10 -2.01
N SER A 41 -1.95 1.12 -1.32
CA SER A 41 -1.66 1.38 0.08
C SER A 41 -2.73 0.75 0.98
N VAL A 42 -2.31 -0.11 1.92
CA VAL A 42 -3.20 -0.77 2.89
C VAL A 42 -2.76 -0.39 4.30
N ALA A 43 -3.63 0.26 5.06
CA ALA A 43 -3.37 0.55 6.46
C ALA A 43 -3.87 -0.57 7.39
N ALA A 44 -2.98 -1.08 8.23
CA ALA A 44 -3.27 -2.06 9.27
C ALA A 44 -3.72 -1.38 10.56
N ALA A 45 -5.03 -1.14 10.71
CA ALA A 45 -5.60 -0.47 11.89
C ALA A 45 -5.63 -1.33 13.16
N TYR A 46 -5.41 -2.65 13.05
CA TYR A 46 -5.41 -3.56 14.19
C TYR A 46 -4.21 -3.39 15.14
N SER A 47 -3.25 -2.51 14.83
CA SER A 47 -2.21 -2.08 15.77
C SER A 47 -2.69 -1.05 16.79
N GLY A 48 -3.89 -0.47 16.60
CA GLY A 48 -4.39 0.68 17.34
C GLY A 48 -4.22 2.01 16.61
N ALA A 49 -3.68 1.99 15.39
CA ALA A 49 -3.67 3.14 14.50
C ALA A 49 -5.09 3.65 14.17
N MET A 50 -5.20 4.94 13.84
CA MET A 50 -6.44 5.58 13.38
C MET A 50 -6.25 6.18 11.97
N PRO A 51 -6.16 5.36 10.90
CA PRO A 51 -5.87 5.83 9.55
C PRO A 51 -6.87 6.85 9.01
N GLU A 52 -8.10 6.82 9.49
CA GLU A 52 -9.16 7.76 9.15
C GLU A 52 -8.83 9.22 9.53
N GLN A 53 -7.86 9.42 10.44
CA GLN A 53 -7.42 10.74 10.91
C GLN A 53 -6.12 11.21 10.25
N TRP A 54 -5.50 10.38 9.39
CA TRP A 54 -4.22 10.72 8.78
C TRP A 54 -4.36 11.76 7.67
N GLY A 55 -3.33 12.61 7.51
CA GLY A 55 -3.27 13.58 6.42
C GLY A 55 -3.13 12.92 5.05
N SER A 56 -2.47 11.76 5.01
CA SER A 56 -2.33 10.93 3.82
C SER A 56 -3.21 9.68 3.99
N GLN A 57 -4.08 9.42 3.02
CA GLN A 57 -5.06 8.34 3.10
C GLN A 57 -4.61 7.08 2.36
N PRO A 58 -4.76 5.88 2.96
CA PRO A 58 -4.54 4.61 2.28
C PRO A 58 -5.68 4.32 1.28
N ASP A 59 -5.50 3.33 0.41
CA ASP A 59 -6.56 2.84 -0.48
C ASP A 59 -7.51 1.90 0.28
N PHE A 60 -6.97 1.13 1.22
CA PHE A 60 -7.74 0.21 2.07
C PHE A 60 -7.33 0.34 3.53
N ILE A 61 -8.28 0.14 4.44
CA ILE A 61 -8.03 0.01 5.88
C ILE A 61 -8.50 -1.37 6.31
N ILE A 62 -7.60 -2.17 6.88
CA ILE A 62 -7.92 -3.49 7.43
C ILE A 62 -7.87 -3.47 8.95
N ARG A 63 -8.80 -4.17 9.59
CA ARG A 63 -8.90 -4.31 11.07
C ARG A 63 -8.59 -5.74 11.53
N THR A 64 -8.23 -6.62 10.60
CA THR A 64 -7.59 -7.91 10.86
C THR A 64 -6.74 -8.32 9.65
N PRO A 65 -5.61 -9.04 9.84
CA PRO A 65 -4.85 -9.61 8.73
C PRO A 65 -5.67 -10.51 7.80
N ARG A 66 -6.81 -11.04 8.28
CA ARG A 66 -7.71 -11.91 7.50
C ARG A 66 -8.46 -11.19 6.38
N GLU A 67 -8.51 -9.86 6.40
CA GLU A 67 -9.12 -9.07 5.33
C GLU A 67 -8.20 -8.91 4.12
N LEU A 68 -6.87 -9.08 4.30
CA LEU A 68 -5.89 -8.86 3.24
C LEU A 68 -6.08 -9.78 2.01
N PRO A 69 -6.34 -11.09 2.16
CA PRO A 69 -6.58 -11.97 1.00
C PRO A 69 -7.71 -11.50 0.09
N ALA A 70 -8.82 -11.01 0.65
CA ALA A 70 -9.95 -10.51 -0.14
C ALA A 70 -9.57 -9.28 -0.98
N ILE A 71 -8.68 -8.41 -0.46
CA ILE A 71 -8.15 -7.28 -1.23
C ILE A 71 -7.23 -7.81 -2.33
N CYS A 72 -6.31 -8.73 -2.02
CA CYS A 72 -5.39 -9.29 -3.01
C CYS A 72 -6.10 -9.99 -4.18
N GLU A 73 -7.19 -10.73 -3.91
CA GLU A 73 -7.99 -11.43 -4.92
C GLU A 73 -8.54 -10.51 -6.02
N HIS A 74 -8.73 -9.22 -5.76
CA HIS A 74 -9.15 -8.25 -6.78
C HIS A 74 -8.05 -7.88 -7.79
N TYR A 75 -6.79 -8.25 -7.53
CA TYR A 75 -5.62 -7.84 -8.30
C TYR A 75 -4.72 -9.02 -8.73
N LEU A 76 -5.15 -10.26 -8.47
CA LEU A 76 -4.53 -11.50 -8.93
C LEU A 76 -5.18 -11.96 -10.24
#